data_AF-A0A0K9YLA5-F1
#
_entry.id   AF-A0A0K9YLA5-F1
#
_cell.length_a   1.000
_cell.length_b   1.000
_cell.length_c   1.000
_cell.angle_alpha   90.00
_cell.angle_beta   90.00
_cell.angle_gamma   90.00
#
_symmetry.space_group_name_H-M   'P 1'
#
loop_
_entity.id
_entity.type
_entity.pdbx_description
1 polymer ?
#
loop_
_entity_poly.entity_id
_entity_poly.type
_entity_poly.pdbx_seq_one_letter_code
_entity_poly.pdbx_strand_id
1 'polypeptide(L)'
;MEPNDLVKEWLIWHQAVKYIQNDLSHLESVSMTFPELGTSILRHLGSQMYKQKKLAANELQKNGIRVIKEKEEANEVLIVWSQRGQVDILREHELTLRLEVQKRLKETKQKFIDERTDIQPLSLESVIHEVFTSVRKRLN
;
A
#
# COMPACT_ATOMS: atom_id res chain seq x y z
N MET A 1 -5.17 -15.25 14.83
CA MET A 1 -4.08 -14.82 13.95
C MET A 1 -2.91 -14.51 14.86
N GLU A 2 -1.72 -15.02 14.55
CA GLU A 2 -0.57 -14.86 15.46
C GLU A 2 -0.14 -13.38 15.52
N PRO A 3 0.48 -12.92 16.61
CA PRO A 3 0.95 -11.53 16.74
C PRO A 3 1.85 -11.07 15.58
N ASN A 4 2.74 -11.95 15.12
CA ASN A 4 3.61 -11.65 13.98
C ASN A 4 2.83 -11.45 12.67
N ASP A 5 1.79 -12.25 12.42
CA ASP A 5 0.94 -12.10 11.24
C ASP A 5 0.17 -10.78 11.27
N LEU A 6 -0.32 -10.40 12.45
CA LEU A 6 -1.01 -9.13 12.69
C LEU A 6 -0.08 -7.93 12.43
N VAL A 7 1.15 -7.99 12.94
CA VAL A 7 2.17 -6.95 12.71
C VAL A 7 2.57 -6.90 11.24
N LYS A 8 2.74 -8.05 10.59
CA LYS A 8 3.07 -8.15 9.16
C LYS A 8 1.97 -7.58 8.28
N GLU A 9 0.71 -7.90 8.56
CA GLU A 9 -0.43 -7.35 7.82
C GLU A 9 -0.49 -5.82 7.96
N TRP A 10 -0.30 -5.30 9.18
CA TRP A 10 -0.18 -3.85 9.38
C TRP A 10 0.99 -3.25 8.60
N LEU A 11 2.16 -3.91 8.60
CA LEU A 11 3.36 -3.46 7.89
C LEU A 11 3.11 -3.39 6.37
N ILE A 12 2.47 -4.40 5.79
CA ILE A 12 2.13 -4.42 4.37
C ILE A 12 1.24 -3.22 4.03
N TRP A 13 0.17 -2.98 4.77
CA TRP A 13 -0.70 -1.82 4.52
C TRP A 13 -0.02 -0.48 4.81
N HIS A 14 0.85 -0.42 5.81
CA HIS A 14 1.65 0.75 6.11
C HIS A 14 2.54 1.13 4.93
N GLN A 15 3.26 0.16 4.38
CA GLN A 15 4.14 0.32 3.23
C GLN A 15 3.34 0.64 1.96
N ALA A 16 2.20 -0.02 1.75
CA ALA A 16 1.30 0.26 0.63
C ALA A 16 0.85 1.74 0.60
N VAL A 17 0.49 2.30 1.76
CA VAL A 17 0.15 3.73 1.88
C VAL A 17 1.36 4.62 1.59
N LYS A 18 2.55 4.31 2.12
CA LYS A 18 3.79 5.05 1.82
C LYS A 18 4.06 5.10 0.31
N TYR A 19 3.98 3.95 -0.37
CA TYR A 19 4.21 3.86 -1.81
C TYR A 19 3.20 4.67 -2.61
N ILE A 20 1.89 4.58 -2.33
CA ILE A 20 0.90 5.39 -3.05
C ILE A 20 1.10 6.89 -2.79
N GLN A 21 1.46 7.29 -1.57
CA GLN A 21 1.73 8.71 -1.28
C GLN A 21 2.92 9.24 -2.08
N ASN A 22 3.98 8.43 -2.19
CA ASN A 22 5.10 8.72 -3.06
C ASN A 22 4.63 8.81 -4.52
N ASP A 23 3.91 7.82 -5.04
CA ASP A 23 3.41 7.83 -6.42
C ASP A 23 2.51 9.03 -6.73
N LEU A 24 1.65 9.44 -5.79
CA LEU A 24 0.79 10.62 -5.91
C LEU A 24 1.62 11.90 -6.08
N SER A 25 2.62 12.11 -5.23
CA SER A 25 3.51 13.28 -5.34
C SER A 25 4.28 13.31 -6.67
N HIS A 26 4.50 12.14 -7.28
CA HIS A 26 5.21 12.03 -8.55
C HIS A 26 4.28 12.25 -9.74
N LEU A 27 3.02 11.80 -9.69
CA LEU A 27 2.04 12.06 -10.76
C LEU A 27 1.80 13.55 -10.97
N GLU A 28 1.88 14.36 -9.91
CA GLU A 28 1.79 15.82 -10.01
C GLU A 28 2.92 16.43 -10.87
N SER A 29 4.02 15.69 -11.06
CA SER A 29 5.19 16.11 -11.85
C SER A 29 5.27 15.52 -13.27
N VAL A 30 4.39 14.58 -13.63
CA VAL A 30 4.46 13.85 -14.91
C VAL A 30 3.41 14.37 -15.90
N SER A 31 3.84 14.66 -17.13
CA SER A 31 2.92 14.96 -18.24
C SER A 31 2.19 13.68 -18.65
N MET A 32 0.91 13.57 -18.26
CA MET A 32 0.00 12.52 -18.70
C MET A 32 -1.07 13.07 -19.63
N THR A 33 -1.65 12.19 -20.44
CA THR A 33 -2.78 12.53 -21.31
C THR A 33 -4.03 12.91 -20.48
N PHE A 34 -4.22 12.28 -19.32
CA PHE A 34 -5.36 12.52 -18.42
C PHE A 34 -4.92 12.65 -16.95
N PRO A 35 -4.28 13.77 -16.56
CA PRO A 35 -3.67 13.91 -15.24
C PRO A 35 -4.69 13.92 -14.10
N GLU A 36 -5.87 14.51 -14.30
CA GLU A 36 -6.94 14.56 -13.31
C GLU A 36 -7.51 13.17 -13.00
N LEU A 37 -7.76 12.36 -14.05
CA LEU A 37 -8.25 10.99 -13.90
C LEU A 37 -7.21 10.10 -13.22
N GLY A 38 -5.93 10.21 -13.61
CA GLY A 38 -4.85 9.45 -12.97
C GLY A 38 -4.67 9.78 -11.50
N THR A 39 -4.74 11.06 -11.16
CA THR A 39 -4.70 11.54 -9.77
C THR A 39 -5.92 11.05 -8.98
N SER A 40 -7.12 11.10 -9.58
CA SER A 40 -8.35 10.60 -8.97
C SER A 40 -8.27 9.10 -8.63
N ILE A 41 -7.74 8.30 -9.56
CA ILE A 41 -7.54 6.86 -9.37
C ILE A 41 -6.57 6.60 -8.21
N LEU A 42 -5.39 7.23 -8.19
CA LEU A 42 -4.44 7.01 -7.09
C LEU A 42 -4.97 7.53 -5.75
N ARG A 43 -5.69 8.65 -5.73
CA ARG A 43 -6.35 9.13 -4.50
C ARG A 43 -7.37 8.13 -3.99
N HIS A 44 -8.17 7.54 -4.89
CA HIS A 44 -9.11 6.50 -4.53
C HIS A 44 -8.39 5.28 -3.94
N LEU A 45 -7.39 4.74 -4.64
CA LEU A 45 -6.61 3.59 -4.17
C LEU A 45 -5.92 3.89 -2.83
N GLY A 46 -5.32 5.07 -2.68
CA GLY A 46 -4.71 5.52 -1.44
C GLY A 46 -5.71 5.58 -0.28
N SER A 47 -6.92 6.07 -0.53
CA SER A 47 -7.99 6.10 0.48
C SER A 47 -8.39 4.69 0.94
N GLN A 48 -8.46 3.72 0.01
CA GLN A 48 -8.80 2.34 0.34
C GLN A 48 -7.68 1.66 1.14
N MET A 49 -6.43 1.83 0.72
CA MET A 49 -5.28 1.31 1.47
C MET A 49 -5.16 1.92 2.86
N TYR A 50 -5.46 3.22 3.00
CA TYR A 50 -5.48 3.88 4.29
C TYR A 50 -6.58 3.33 5.22
N LYS A 51 -7.76 2.99 4.68
CA LYS A 51 -8.81 2.28 5.43
C LYS A 51 -8.31 0.92 5.92
N GLN A 52 -7.65 0.14 5.06
CA GLN A 52 -7.10 -1.17 5.44
C GLN A 52 -6.00 -1.05 6.50
N LYS A 53 -5.10 -0.07 6.37
CA LYS A 53 -4.09 0.27 7.39
C LYS A 53 -4.74 0.56 8.74
N LYS A 54 -5.83 1.34 8.76
CA LYS A 54 -6.57 1.63 10.00
C LYS A 54 -7.21 0.38 10.60
N LEU A 55 -7.80 -0.49 9.76
CA LEU A 55 -8.36 -1.76 10.22
C LEU A 55 -7.28 -2.65 10.84
N ALA A 56 -6.13 -2.81 10.17
CA ALA A 56 -5.01 -3.56 10.71
C ALA A 56 -4.48 -2.96 12.02
N ALA A 57 -4.38 -1.63 12.12
CA ALA A 57 -3.97 -0.96 13.37
C ALA A 57 -4.97 -1.17 14.52
N ASN A 58 -6.27 -1.15 14.22
CA ASN A 58 -7.31 -1.47 15.20
C ASN A 58 -7.21 -2.92 15.68
N GLU A 59 -6.91 -3.86 14.79
CA GLU A 59 -6.67 -5.26 15.15
C GLU A 59 -5.43 -5.42 16.05
N LEU A 60 -4.33 -4.70 15.79
CA LEU A 60 -3.19 -4.66 16.71
C LEU A 60 -3.61 -4.20 18.12
N GLN A 61 -4.36 -3.10 18.19
CA GLN A 61 -4.81 -2.53 19.45
C GLN A 61 -5.72 -3.50 20.23
N LYS A 62 -6.68 -4.15 19.57
CA LYS A 62 -7.56 -5.15 20.18
C LYS A 62 -6.78 -6.32 20.78
N ASN A 63 -5.65 -6.69 20.16
CA ASN A 63 -4.78 -7.76 20.63
C ASN A 63 -3.71 -7.29 21.63
N GLY A 64 -3.72 -6.01 22.04
CA GLY A 64 -2.75 -5.45 22.97
C GLY A 64 -1.33 -5.38 22.39
N ILE A 65 -1.21 -5.36 21.06
CA ILE A 65 0.06 -5.24 20.34
C ILE A 65 0.32 -3.76 20.07
N ARG A 66 1.51 -3.29 20.41
CA ARG A 66 1.97 -1.92 20.14
C ARG A 66 3.21 -1.97 19.27
N VAL A 67 3.17 -1.31 18.11
CA VAL A 67 4.37 -1.03 17.33
C VAL A 67 5.16 0.07 18.03
N ILE A 68 6.44 -0.20 18.31
CA ILE A 68 7.35 0.70 19.02
C ILE A 68 8.19 1.48 18.01
N LYS A 69 8.77 0.78 17.03
CA LYS A 69 9.70 1.38 16.08
C LYS A 69 9.69 0.64 14.75
N GLU A 70 9.80 1.40 13.68
CA GLU A 70 10.12 0.93 12.34
C GLU A 70 11.54 1.39 11.99
N LYS A 71 12.35 0.52 11.42
CA LYS A 71 13.67 0.84 10.87
C LYS A 71 13.84 0.14 9.53
N GLU A 72 14.33 0.86 8.54
CA GLU A 72 14.70 0.32 7.23
C GLU A 72 16.24 0.20 7.20
N GLU A 73 16.77 -0.99 6.89
CA GLU A 73 18.21 -1.27 6.91
C GLU A 73 18.55 -2.37 5.90
N ALA A 74 19.50 -2.12 5.00
CA ALA A 74 20.09 -3.11 4.08
C ALA A 74 19.07 -4.06 3.39
N ASN A 75 18.06 -3.49 2.74
CA ASN A 75 16.95 -4.20 2.07
C ASN A 75 16.01 -4.97 3.02
N GLU A 76 16.02 -4.67 4.32
CA GLU A 76 15.08 -5.19 5.30
C GLU A 76 14.29 -4.06 5.95
N VAL A 77 13.05 -4.38 6.33
CA VAL A 77 12.24 -3.55 7.21
C VAL A 77 12.08 -4.29 8.53
N LEU A 78 12.54 -3.65 9.61
CA LEU A 78 12.46 -4.14 10.97
C LEU A 78 11.35 -3.42 11.71
N ILE A 79 10.41 -4.18 12.27
CA ILE A 79 9.36 -3.67 13.16
C ILE A 79 9.59 -4.21 14.56
N VAL A 80 9.94 -3.30 15.48
CA VAL A 80 9.95 -3.58 16.91
C VAL A 80 8.54 -3.37 17.44
N TRP A 81 8.00 -4.38 18.10
CA TRP A 81 6.66 -4.36 18.67
C TRP A 81 6.65 -4.99 20.07
N SER A 82 5.60 -4.71 20.84
CA SER A 82 5.42 -5.29 22.16
C SER A 82 4.00 -5.77 22.41
N GLN A 83 3.86 -6.83 23.20
CA GLN A 83 2.59 -7.32 23.70
C GLN A 83 2.78 -7.81 25.14
N ARG A 84 1.94 -7.32 26.07
CA ARG A 84 1.96 -7.72 27.50
C ARG A 84 3.35 -7.64 28.16
N GLY A 85 4.14 -6.63 27.80
CA GLY A 85 5.48 -6.39 28.35
C GLY A 85 6.61 -7.19 27.68
N GLN A 86 6.30 -8.11 26.76
CA GLN A 86 7.30 -8.75 25.90
C GLN A 86 7.54 -7.89 24.67
N VAL A 87 8.80 -7.74 24.29
CA VAL A 87 9.23 -7.01 23.09
C VAL A 87 9.79 -8.02 22.10
N ASP A 88 9.37 -7.90 20.85
CA ASP A 88 9.83 -8.77 19.77
C ASP A 88 10.09 -7.93 18.50
N ILE A 89 10.75 -8.54 17.52
CA ILE A 89 11.16 -7.90 16.27
C ILE A 89 10.69 -8.75 15.10
N LEU A 90 9.80 -8.19 14.29
CA LEU A 90 9.52 -8.71 12.96
C LEU A 90 10.57 -8.17 11.98
N ARG A 91 11.12 -9.05 11.15
CA ARG A 91 12.02 -8.70 10.06
C ARG A 91 11.46 -9.21 8.75
N GLU A 92 11.34 -8.33 7.77
CA GLU A 92 10.84 -8.69 6.45
C GLU A 92 11.75 -8.08 5.38
N HIS A 93 12.11 -8.89 4.40
CA HIS A 93 12.89 -8.44 3.26
C HIS A 93 12.04 -7.48 2.40
N GLU A 94 12.63 -6.37 1.98
CA GLU A 94 11.96 -5.31 1.22
C GLU A 94 11.30 -5.85 -0.05
N LEU A 95 12.01 -6.71 -0.80
CA LEU A 95 11.45 -7.36 -1.98
C LEU A 95 10.16 -8.14 -1.68
N THR A 96 10.12 -8.89 -0.57
CA THR A 96 8.94 -9.65 -0.16
C THR A 96 7.78 -8.71 0.16
N LEU A 97 8.05 -7.64 0.93
CA LEU A 97 7.04 -6.62 1.24
C LEU A 97 6.51 -5.94 -0.02
N ARG A 98 7.40 -5.61 -0.96
CA ARG A 98 7.04 -4.97 -2.22
C ARG A 98 6.17 -5.86 -3.09
N LEU A 99 6.45 -7.16 -3.16
CA LEU A 99 5.61 -8.12 -3.88
C LEU A 99 4.21 -8.23 -3.24
N GLU A 100 4.13 -8.29 -1.91
CA GLU A 100 2.84 -8.33 -1.21
C GLU A 100 2.06 -7.03 -1.37
N VAL A 101 2.70 -5.87 -1.28
CA VAL A 101 2.07 -4.58 -1.58
C VAL A 101 1.54 -4.55 -3.00
N GLN A 102 2.32 -4.98 -3.99
CA GLN A 102 1.89 -5.02 -5.39
C GLN A 102 0.67 -5.92 -5.59
N LYS A 103 0.62 -7.05 -4.89
CA LYS A 103 -0.55 -7.94 -4.89
C LYS A 103 -1.77 -7.22 -4.29
N ARG A 104 -1.65 -6.59 -3.12
CA ARG A 104 -2.74 -5.82 -2.49
C ARG A 104 -3.22 -4.66 -3.38
N LEU A 105 -2.29 -3.98 -4.04
CA LEU A 105 -2.60 -2.91 -4.98
C LEU A 105 -3.38 -3.43 -6.19
N LYS A 106 -2.96 -4.56 -6.77
CA LYS A 106 -3.66 -5.21 -7.88
C LYS A 106 -5.08 -5.62 -7.47
N GLU A 107 -5.26 -6.21 -6.30
CA GLU A 107 -6.57 -6.58 -5.75
C GLU A 107 -7.47 -5.35 -5.56
N THR A 108 -6.93 -4.27 -4.98
CA THR A 108 -7.69 -3.02 -4.74
C THR A 108 -8.05 -2.34 -6.06
N LYS A 109 -7.14 -2.35 -7.03
CA LYS A 109 -7.37 -1.86 -8.39
C LYS A 109 -8.48 -2.64 -9.08
N GLN A 110 -8.47 -3.97 -8.99
CA GLN A 110 -9.51 -4.78 -9.63
C GLN A 110 -10.89 -4.44 -9.06
N LYS A 111 -11.01 -4.35 -7.73
CA LYS A 111 -12.25 -3.93 -7.08
C LYS A 111 -12.74 -2.56 -7.56
N PHE A 112 -11.83 -1.59 -7.72
CA PHE A 112 -12.18 -0.28 -8.27
C PHE A 112 -12.74 -0.36 -9.70
N ILE A 113 -12.15 -1.19 -10.56
CA ILE A 113 -12.65 -1.40 -11.93
C ILE A 113 -14.03 -2.04 -11.89
N ASP A 114 -14.21 -3.07 -11.06
CA ASP A 114 -15.48 -3.79 -10.93
C ASP A 114 -16.61 -2.87 -10.40
N GLU A 115 -16.28 -1.95 -9.49
CA GLU A 115 -17.19 -0.93 -8.93
C GLU A 115 -17.54 0.20 -9.93
N ARG A 116 -16.74 0.38 -11.00
CA ARG A 116 -16.86 1.47 -11.99
C ARG A 116 -17.33 0.98 -13.36
N THR A 117 -18.36 0.15 -13.37
CA THR A 117 -19.04 -0.35 -14.59
C THR A 117 -19.75 0.75 -15.39
N ASP A 118 -19.84 1.97 -14.85
CA ASP A 118 -20.46 3.16 -15.43
C ASP A 118 -19.51 3.96 -16.37
N ILE A 119 -18.20 3.69 -16.34
CA ILE A 119 -17.20 4.37 -17.18
C ILE A 119 -16.86 3.47 -18.37
N GLN A 120 -16.79 4.02 -19.60
CA GLN A 120 -16.44 3.24 -20.78
C GLN A 120 -15.11 2.47 -20.56
N PRO A 121 -15.10 1.13 -20.64
CA PRO A 121 -13.98 0.29 -20.19
C PRO A 121 -12.64 0.65 -20.84
N LEU A 122 -12.67 1.00 -22.13
CA LEU A 122 -11.49 1.34 -22.94
C LEU A 122 -10.80 2.65 -22.47
N SER A 123 -11.56 3.58 -21.89
CA SER A 123 -11.01 4.84 -21.34
C SER A 123 -10.38 4.63 -19.97
N LEU A 124 -10.94 3.75 -19.15
CA LEU A 124 -10.45 3.50 -17.79
C LEU A 124 -9.18 2.64 -17.82
N GLU A 125 -9.15 1.59 -18.65
CA GLU A 125 -7.99 0.70 -18.78
C GLU A 125 -6.77 1.42 -19.35
N SER A 126 -6.96 2.31 -20.33
CA SER A 126 -5.87 3.10 -20.92
C SER A 126 -5.26 4.08 -19.91
N VAL A 127 -6.08 4.82 -19.17
CA VAL A 127 -5.60 5.74 -18.11
C VAL A 127 -4.92 4.96 -16.98
N ILE A 128 -5.52 3.86 -16.54
CA ILE A 128 -4.90 2.97 -15.56
C ILE A 128 -3.55 2.44 -16.07
N HIS A 129 -3.47 2.01 -17.32
CA HIS A 129 -2.21 1.55 -17.89
C HIS A 129 -1.17 2.67 -17.93
N GLU A 130 -1.54 3.88 -18.33
CA GLU A 130 -0.67 5.07 -18.36
C GLU A 130 -0.15 5.45 -16.97
N VAL A 131 -1.04 5.48 -15.95
CA VAL A 131 -0.68 5.76 -14.55
C VAL A 131 0.31 4.73 -14.03
N PHE A 132 -0.04 3.44 -14.14
CA PHE A 132 0.80 2.37 -13.60
C PHE A 132 2.10 2.21 -14.39
N THR A 133 2.15 2.56 -15.69
CA THR A 133 3.37 2.56 -16.48
C THR A 133 4.28 3.73 -16.13
N SER A 134 3.71 4.91 -15.91
CA SER A 134 4.44 6.11 -15.49
C SER A 134 5.06 5.92 -14.11
N VAL A 135 4.34 5.26 -13.19
CA VAL A 135 4.85 4.86 -11.86
C VAL A 135 5.89 3.73 -11.96
N ARG A 136 5.65 2.69 -12.79
CA ARG A 136 6.51 1.48 -12.85
C ARG A 136 7.85 1.69 -13.57
N LYS A 137 7.99 2.68 -14.46
CA LYS A 137 9.25 2.96 -15.20
C LYS A 137 10.46 3.30 -14.31
N ARG A 138 10.29 3.53 -13.01
CA ARG A 138 11.39 3.82 -12.06
C ARG A 138 11.65 2.74 -11.01
N LEU A 139 10.94 1.61 -11.12
CA LEU A 139 11.11 0.47 -10.22
C LEU A 139 12.24 -0.49 -10.65
N ASN A 140 12.94 -0.16 -11.74
CA ASN A 140 14.18 -0.77 -12.25
C ASN A 140 15.32 0.24 -12.22
#